data_AF-A0A3D2Q1T4-F1
#
_entry.id   AF-A0A3D2Q1T4-F1
#
_cell.length_a   1.000
_cell.length_b   1.000
_cell.length_c   1.000
_cell.angle_alpha   90.00
_cell.angle_beta   90.00
_cell.angle_gamma   90.00
#
_symmetry.space_group_name_H-M   'P 1'
#
loop_
_entity.id
_entity.type
_entity.pdbx_description
1 polymer ?
#
loop_
_entity_poly.entity_id
_entity_poly.type
_entity_poly.pdbx_seq_one_letter_code
_entity_poly.pdbx_strand_id
1 'polypeptide(L)'
;LHEVKVTTDRVIGNIGDGWEILMSMVNYERLLASASALGPMGESLRYANFHLQRRVQFGQPTFDLPTNQFKVADIIIRYHTARLLTYYAAYLFDLGQLPIMEVSIA
;
A
#
# COMPACT_ATOMS: atom_id res chain seq x y z
N LEU A 1 -12.07 13.66 25.46
CA LEU A 1 -11.26 14.64 26.21
C LEU A 1 -12.22 15.46 27.07
N HIS A 2 -12.23 15.30 28.40
CA HIS A 2 -13.00 16.16 29.31
C HIS A 2 -12.02 17.00 30.13
N GLU A 3 -12.06 18.32 29.92
CA GLU A 3 -11.28 19.35 30.63
C GLU A 3 -9.74 19.17 30.63
N VAL A 4 -9.19 18.53 29.60
CA VAL A 4 -7.74 18.44 29.43
C VAL A 4 -7.20 19.81 29.02
N LYS A 5 -6.42 20.44 29.90
CA LYS A 5 -5.76 21.72 29.64
C LYS A 5 -4.45 21.48 28.90
N VAL A 6 -4.21 22.25 27.85
CA VAL A 6 -2.97 22.23 27.06
C VAL A 6 -2.41 23.66 27.04
N THR A 7 -1.12 23.80 27.29
CA THR A 7 -0.42 25.08 27.33
C THR A 7 0.07 25.49 25.93
N THR A 8 0.30 26.78 25.72
CA THR A 8 0.67 27.33 24.40
C THR A 8 2.02 26.84 23.88
N ASP A 9 2.94 26.43 24.77
CA ASP A 9 4.21 25.79 24.41
C ASP A 9 4.05 24.40 23.78
N ARG A 10 2.84 23.83 23.80
CA ARG A 10 2.51 22.54 23.17
C ARG A 10 1.88 22.67 21.80
N VAL A 11 1.70 23.90 21.31
CA VAL A 11 1.27 24.14 19.92
C VAL A 11 2.44 23.83 18.99
N ILE A 12 2.18 22.95 18.01
CA ILE A 12 3.13 22.65 16.94
C ILE A 12 2.84 23.63 15.79
N GLY A 13 3.86 24.40 15.37
CA GLY A 13 3.67 25.49 14.40
C GLY A 13 2.90 26.67 15.01
N ASN A 14 2.14 27.40 14.19
CA ASN A 14 1.31 28.52 14.64
C ASN A 14 -0.16 28.10 14.77
N ILE A 15 -0.93 28.91 15.51
CA ILE A 15 -2.38 28.75 15.59
C ILE A 15 -2.97 28.95 14.19
N GLY A 16 -3.58 27.90 13.65
CA GLY A 16 -4.15 27.87 12.29
C GLY A 16 -3.46 26.89 11.34
N ASP A 17 -2.21 26.52 11.62
CA ASP A 17 -1.38 25.68 10.72
C ASP A 17 -1.74 24.19 10.78
N GLY A 18 -2.62 23.79 11.70
CA GLY A 18 -2.87 22.39 12.04
C GLY A 18 -3.30 21.52 10.85
N TRP A 19 -4.03 22.07 9.88
CA TRP A 19 -4.43 21.32 8.68
C TRP A 19 -3.24 21.00 7.77
N GLU A 20 -2.38 21.99 7.51
CA GLU A 20 -1.20 21.82 6.65
C GLU A 20 -0.20 20.84 7.28
N ILE A 21 0.05 21.01 8.57
CA ILE A 21 0.91 20.12 9.35
C ILE A 21 0.37 18.68 9.30
N LEU A 22 -0.94 18.49 9.55
CA LEU A 22 -1.57 17.18 9.49
C LEU A 22 -1.44 16.56 8.09
N MET A 23 -1.74 17.32 7.04
CA MET A 23 -1.70 16.80 5.67
C MET A 23 -0.29 16.40 5.22
N SER A 24 0.75 17.09 5.70
CA SER A 24 2.14 16.68 5.45
C SER A 24 2.43 15.27 5.98
N MET A 25 1.94 14.95 7.19
CA MET A 25 2.09 13.64 7.81
C MET A 25 1.21 12.59 7.13
N VAL A 26 -0.04 12.92 6.82
CA VAL A 26 -1.00 11.97 6.21
C VAL A 26 -0.51 11.47 4.84
N ASN A 27 0.16 12.33 4.05
CA ASN A 27 0.75 11.87 2.79
C ASN A 27 1.87 10.83 3.01
N TYR A 28 2.67 11.00 4.06
CA TYR A 28 3.68 10.01 4.45
C TYR A 28 3.04 8.73 4.99
N GLU A 29 1.97 8.86 5.80
CA GLU A 29 1.21 7.71 6.31
C GLU A 29 0.63 6.87 5.17
N ARG A 30 0.13 7.49 4.09
CA ARG A 30 -0.35 6.77 2.90
C ARG A 30 0.75 5.91 2.28
N LEU A 31 1.96 6.44 2.12
CA LEU A 31 3.09 5.66 1.64
C LEU A 31 3.35 4.44 2.53
N LEU A 32 3.34 4.62 3.85
CA LEU A 32 3.54 3.52 4.80
C LEU A 32 2.42 2.48 4.69
N ALA A 33 1.17 2.91 4.50
CA ALA A 33 0.04 2.03 4.30
C ALA A 33 0.21 1.19 3.01
N SER A 34 0.56 1.83 1.88
CA SER A 34 0.82 1.12 0.61
C SER A 34 1.97 0.11 0.76
N ALA A 35 3.08 0.51 1.40
CA ALA A 35 4.20 -0.38 1.68
C ALA A 35 3.81 -1.58 2.56
N SER A 36 2.97 -1.36 3.57
CA SER A 36 2.48 -2.42 4.45
C SER A 36 1.61 -3.45 3.72
N ALA A 37 0.89 -3.04 2.67
CA ALA A 37 0.04 -3.93 1.88
C ALA A 37 0.85 -4.86 0.94
N LEU A 38 2.06 -4.46 0.53
CA LEU A 38 2.87 -5.26 -0.40
C LEU A 38 3.26 -6.63 0.16
N GLY A 39 3.55 -6.72 1.46
CA GLY A 39 3.89 -7.99 2.12
C GLY A 39 2.75 -9.03 2.00
N PRO A 40 1.54 -8.71 2.52
CA PRO A 40 0.35 -9.55 2.36
C PRO A 40 0.01 -9.89 0.90
N MET A 41 0.19 -8.96 -0.04
CA MET A 41 -0.04 -9.23 -1.47
C MET A 41 0.91 -10.32 -2.00
N GLY A 42 2.22 -10.18 -1.76
CA GLY A 42 3.20 -11.16 -2.19
C GLY A 42 2.96 -12.53 -1.58
N GLU A 43 2.60 -12.57 -0.29
CA GLU A 43 2.30 -13.81 0.41
C GLU A 43 1.01 -14.47 -0.09
N SER A 44 -0.02 -13.68 -0.41
CA SER A 44 -1.26 -14.18 -1.01
C SER A 44 -1.01 -14.83 -2.37
N LEU A 45 -0.17 -14.22 -3.21
CA LEU A 45 0.25 -14.80 -4.49
C LEU A 45 0.99 -16.13 -4.29
N ARG A 46 1.91 -16.19 -3.32
CA ARG A 46 2.64 -17.41 -2.97
C ARG A 46 1.67 -18.52 -2.57
N TYR A 47 0.73 -18.25 -1.65
CA TYR A 47 -0.27 -19.22 -1.23
C TYR A 47 -1.18 -19.68 -2.37
N ALA A 48 -1.65 -18.74 -3.20
CA ALA A 48 -2.48 -19.06 -4.35
C ALA A 48 -1.76 -20.03 -5.31
N ASN A 49 -0.49 -19.76 -5.64
CA ASN A 49 0.30 -20.63 -6.49
C ASN A 49 0.46 -22.05 -5.89
N PHE A 50 0.83 -22.14 -4.60
CA PHE A 50 0.92 -23.43 -3.91
C PHE A 50 -0.41 -24.19 -3.87
N HIS A 51 -1.54 -23.51 -3.71
CA HIS A 51 -2.85 -24.14 -3.73
C HIS A 51 -3.21 -24.67 -5.12
N LEU A 52 -3.03 -23.85 -6.15
CA LEU A 52 -3.43 -24.18 -7.53
C LEU A 52 -2.68 -25.39 -8.08
N GLN A 53 -1.41 -25.54 -7.73
CA GLN A 53 -0.57 -26.66 -8.18
C GLN A 53 -1.00 -28.02 -7.60
N ARG A 54 -1.53 -28.06 -6.37
CA ARG A 54 -1.91 -29.31 -5.69
C ARG A 54 -3.40 -29.63 -5.73
N ARG A 55 -4.24 -28.62 -5.95
CA ARG A 55 -5.69 -28.78 -6.01
C ARG A 55 -6.07 -29.36 -7.37
N VAL A 56 -6.70 -30.53 -7.39
CA VAL A 56 -7.18 -31.20 -8.61
C VAL A 56 -8.70 -31.04 -8.75
N GLN A 57 -9.15 -30.57 -9.90
CA GLN A 57 -10.56 -30.53 -10.31
C GLN A 57 -10.67 -30.78 -11.82
N PHE A 58 -11.78 -31.39 -12.25
CA PHE A 58 -11.99 -31.71 -13.68
C PHE A 58 -10.85 -32.56 -14.28
N GLY A 59 -10.25 -33.43 -13.46
CA GLY A 59 -9.18 -34.35 -13.88
C GLY A 59 -7.78 -33.75 -13.99
N GLN A 60 -7.56 -32.48 -13.63
CA GLN A 60 -6.24 -31.84 -13.70
C GLN A 60 -6.00 -30.86 -12.54
N PRO A 61 -4.74 -30.50 -12.25
CA PRO A 61 -4.43 -29.38 -11.38
C PRO A 61 -5.18 -28.12 -11.79
N THR A 62 -5.73 -27.40 -10.82
CA THR A 62 -6.46 -26.16 -11.07
C THR A 62 -5.56 -25.04 -11.61
N PHE A 63 -4.25 -25.18 -11.51
CA PHE A 63 -3.27 -24.33 -12.19
C PHE A 63 -3.34 -24.43 -13.72
N ASP A 64 -3.71 -25.59 -14.26
CA ASP A 64 -3.75 -25.84 -15.71
C ASP A 64 -5.03 -25.29 -16.37
N LEU A 65 -5.96 -24.77 -15.56
CA LEU A 65 -7.17 -24.11 -16.05
C LEU A 65 -6.84 -22.68 -16.52
N PRO A 66 -7.04 -22.32 -17.80
CA PRO A 66 -6.68 -20.99 -18.33
C PRO A 66 -7.33 -19.84 -17.56
N THR A 67 -8.57 -20.00 -17.10
CA THR A 67 -9.27 -18.99 -16.29
C THR A 67 -8.53 -18.67 -14.98
N ASN A 68 -7.89 -19.65 -14.35
CA ASN A 68 -7.11 -19.42 -13.15
C ASN A 68 -5.76 -18.78 -13.46
N GLN A 69 -5.13 -19.17 -14.58
CA GLN A 69 -3.88 -18.55 -15.04
C GLN A 69 -4.07 -17.05 -15.31
N PHE A 70 -5.18 -16.65 -15.95
CA PHE A 70 -5.50 -15.23 -16.18
C PHE A 70 -5.69 -14.46 -14.86
N LYS A 71 -6.35 -15.06 -13.86
CA LYS A 71 -6.49 -14.44 -12.53
C LYS A 71 -5.14 -14.27 -11.84
N VAL A 72 -4.28 -15.28 -11.88
CA VAL A 72 -2.93 -15.21 -11.31
C VAL A 72 -2.09 -14.15 -12.03
N ALA A 73 -2.17 -14.08 -13.36
CA ALA A 73 -1.48 -13.05 -14.14
C ALA A 73 -1.93 -11.64 -13.73
N ASP A 74 -3.23 -11.40 -13.55
CA ASP A 74 -3.75 -10.09 -13.08
C ASP A 74 -3.24 -9.75 -11.67
N ILE A 75 -3.22 -10.72 -10.74
CA ILE A 75 -2.67 -10.52 -9.40
C ILE A 75 -1.18 -10.17 -9.46
N ILE A 76 -0.39 -10.85 -10.31
CA ILE A 76 1.04 -10.56 -10.50
C ILE A 76 1.22 -9.14 -11.01
N ILE A 77 0.46 -8.73 -12.04
CA ILE A 77 0.51 -7.37 -12.60
C ILE A 77 0.21 -6.35 -11.50
N ARG A 78 -0.90 -6.51 -10.77
CA ARG A 78 -1.28 -5.60 -9.68
C ARG A 78 -0.22 -5.50 -8.59
N TYR A 79 0.37 -6.63 -8.19
CA TYR A 79 1.44 -6.65 -7.19
C TYR A 79 2.67 -5.87 -7.65
N HIS A 80 3.13 -6.09 -8.89
CA HIS A 80 4.27 -5.35 -9.43
C HIS A 80 3.97 -3.87 -9.61
N THR A 81 2.78 -3.50 -10.09
CA THR A 81 2.36 -2.10 -10.23
C THR A 81 2.31 -1.39 -8.89
N ALA A 82 1.65 -1.97 -7.88
CA ALA A 82 1.60 -1.39 -6.53
C ALA A 82 3.00 -1.22 -5.93
N ARG A 83 3.87 -2.23 -6.11
CA ARG A 83 5.25 -2.19 -5.65
C ARG A 83 6.06 -1.08 -6.32
N LEU A 84 5.92 -0.92 -7.63
CA LEU A 84 6.61 0.14 -8.38
C LEU A 84 6.13 1.53 -7.95
N LEU A 85 4.81 1.75 -7.85
CA LEU A 85 4.24 3.03 -7.43
C LEU A 85 4.64 3.39 -6.00
N THR A 86 4.60 2.41 -5.08
CA THR A 86 5.02 2.60 -3.69
C THR A 86 6.48 3.03 -3.61
N TYR A 87 7.39 2.33 -4.30
CA TYR A 87 8.81 2.70 -4.28
C TYR A 87 9.09 4.00 -5.01
N TYR A 88 8.35 4.32 -6.07
CA TYR A 88 8.47 5.61 -6.74
C TYR A 88 8.04 6.75 -5.83
N ALA A 89 6.92 6.62 -5.12
CA ALA A 89 6.49 7.59 -4.12
C ALA A 89 7.52 7.76 -3.00
N ALA A 90 8.09 6.65 -2.48
CA ALA A 90 9.17 6.70 -1.49
C ALA A 90 10.40 7.47 -2.01
N TYR A 91 10.82 7.17 -3.23
CA TYR A 91 11.93 7.86 -3.87
C TYR A 91 11.70 9.38 -3.99
N LEU A 92 10.48 9.80 -4.34
CA LEU A 92 10.15 11.23 -4.42
C LEU A 92 10.20 11.90 -3.03
N PHE A 93 9.77 11.22 -1.97
CA PHE A 93 9.96 11.73 -0.60
C PHE A 93 11.43 11.84 -0.22
N ASP A 94 12.27 10.87 -0.59
CA ASP A 94 13.72 10.91 -0.31
C ASP A 94 14.41 12.09 -1.03
N LEU A 95 13.85 12.53 -2.16
CA LEU A 95 14.28 13.76 -2.86
C LEU A 95 13.74 15.06 -2.24
N GLY A 96 12.99 14.99 -1.14
CA GLY A 96 12.35 16.14 -0.48
C GLY A 96 11.11 16.67 -1.21
N GLN A 97 10.52 15.90 -2.13
CA GLN A 97 9.28 16.26 -2.79
C GLN A 97 8.06 15.81 -1.96
N LEU A 98 6.90 16.39 -2.26
CA LEU A 98 5.62 15.97 -1.69
C LEU A 98 4.76 15.29 -2.78
N PRO A 99 4.91 13.97 -3.00
CA PRO A 99 4.32 13.26 -4.13
C PRO A 99 2.86 12.88 -3.87
N ILE A 100 1.97 13.88 -3.75
CA ILE A 100 0.56 13.70 -3.34
C ILE A 100 -0.18 12.72 -4.27
N MET A 101 0.07 12.80 -5.57
CA MET A 101 -0.61 11.93 -6.54
C MET A 101 -0.14 10.49 -6.36
N GLU A 102 1.17 10.27 -6.31
CA GLU A 102 1.80 8.96 -6.29
C GLU A 102 1.42 8.19 -5.03
N VAL A 103 1.44 8.83 -3.85
CA VAL A 103 1.01 8.18 -2.60
C VAL A 103 -0.49 7.87 -2.57
N SER A 104 -1.29 8.52 -3.41
CA SER A 104 -2.73 8.29 -3.46
C SER A 104 -3.11 7.15 -4.41
N ILE A 105 -2.23 6.80 -5.36
CA ILE A 105 -2.45 5.73 -6.34
C ILE A 105 -1.60 4.48 -6.09
N ALA A 106 -0.60 4.58 -5.20
CA ALA A 106 0.26 3.47 -4.78
C ALA A 106 -0.50 2.45 -3.92
#